data_AF-A0A961H7R9-F1
#
_entry.id   AF-A0A961H7R9-F1
#
_cell.length_a   1.000
_cell.length_b   1.000
_cell.length_c   1.000
_cell.angle_alpha   90.00
_cell.angle_beta   90.00
_cell.angle_gamma   90.00
#
_symmetry.space_group_name_H-M   'P 1'
#
loop_
_entity.id
_entity.type
_entity.pdbx_description
1 polymer ?
#
loop_
_entity_poly.entity_id
_entity_poly.type
_entity_poly.pdbx_seq_one_letter_code
_entity_poly.pdbx_strand_id
1 'polypeptide(L)' 'MSVGSSPLSSSSPLSTDAVEVRDVFGLTAAMVAVASESFDEAHLADLIEAELRLLDHLDVIRVGDNVVARTNFGR' A
#
# COMPACT_ATOMS: atom_id res chain seq x y z
N MET A 1 -17.50 9.05 -47.91
CA MET A 1 -16.60 9.32 -46.76
C MET A 1 -17.46 9.32 -45.52
N SER A 2 -17.51 8.21 -44.78
CA SER A 2 -18.29 8.10 -43.54
C SER A 2 -17.39 7.48 -42.50
N VAL A 3 -16.81 8.32 -41.64
CA VAL A 3 -16.05 7.89 -40.48
C VAL A 3 -17.04 7.54 -39.38
N GLY A 4 -17.35 6.24 -39.26
CA GLY A 4 -18.05 5.72 -38.10
C GLY A 4 -17.14 5.87 -36.89
N SER A 5 -17.53 6.72 -35.94
CA SER A 5 -16.85 6.85 -34.66
C SER A 5 -17.16 5.61 -33.84
N SER A 6 -16.20 4.70 -33.72
CA SER A 6 -16.27 3.56 -32.80
C SER A 6 -16.31 4.10 -31.38
N PRO A 7 -17.24 3.64 -30.51
CA PRO A 7 -17.16 3.98 -29.09
C PRO A 7 -15.86 3.39 -28.51
N LEU A 8 -15.14 4.20 -27.75
CA LEU A 8 -14.04 3.76 -26.89
C LEU A 8 -14.57 2.63 -26.01
N SER A 9 -13.97 1.45 -26.15
CA SER A 9 -14.30 0.24 -25.41
C SER A 9 -14.28 0.55 -23.91
N SER A 10 -15.42 0.39 -23.24
CA SER A 10 -15.55 0.52 -21.80
C SER A 10 -14.64 -0.51 -21.13
N SER A 11 -13.70 -0.06 -20.29
CA SER A 11 -12.87 -0.93 -19.48
C SER A 11 -13.77 -1.72 -18.53
N SER A 12 -13.91 -3.02 -18.77
CA SER A 12 -14.63 -3.93 -17.88
C SER A 12 -14.06 -3.84 -16.46
N PRO A 13 -14.89 -3.88 -15.41
CA PRO A 13 -14.38 -3.95 -14.05
C PRO A 13 -13.59 -5.26 -13.88
N LEU A 14 -12.47 -5.16 -13.18
CA LEU A 14 -11.63 -6.30 -12.81
C LEU A 14 -12.42 -7.17 -11.80
N SER A 15 -13.17 -8.16 -12.29
CA SER A 15 -13.71 -9.22 -11.44
C SER A 15 -12.59 -10.18 -11.08
N THR A 16 -12.21 -10.23 -9.81
CA THR A 16 -11.43 -11.33 -9.25
C THR A 16 -11.98 -11.63 -7.86
N ASP A 17 -12.73 -12.72 -7.78
CA ASP A 17 -13.16 -13.32 -6.52
C ASP A 17 -11.94 -13.92 -5.78
N ALA A 18 -11.87 -13.60 -4.48
CA ALA A 18 -11.02 -14.15 -3.42
C ALA A 18 -9.49 -14.17 -3.61
N VAL A 19 -8.76 -13.30 -2.89
CA VAL A 19 -7.93 -13.70 -1.72
C VAL A 19 -7.76 -12.49 -0.79
N GLU A 20 -7.93 -12.75 0.51
CA GLU A 20 -7.40 -12.02 1.66
C GLU A 20 -5.86 -11.94 1.60
N VAL A 21 -5.37 -11.06 0.74
CA VAL A 21 -4.10 -10.36 0.81
C VAL A 21 -4.54 -8.92 0.58
N ARG A 22 -4.19 -7.99 1.49
CA ARG A 22 -4.59 -6.58 1.32
C ARG A 22 -4.17 -6.15 -0.09
N ASP A 23 -5.14 -5.88 -0.96
CA ASP A 23 -4.93 -5.50 -2.35
C ASP A 23 -3.91 -4.36 -2.39
N VAL A 24 -2.87 -4.51 -3.22
CA VAL A 24 -1.77 -3.54 -3.29
C VAL A 24 -2.31 -2.16 -3.72
N PHE A 25 -3.32 -2.11 -4.59
CA PHE A 25 -3.95 -0.84 -4.97
C PHE A 25 -4.71 -0.21 -3.80
N GLY A 26 -5.52 -0.99 -3.07
CA GLY A 26 -6.19 -0.54 -1.86
C GLY A 26 -5.23 -0.04 -0.78
N LEU A 27 -4.12 -0.74 -0.53
CA LEU A 27 -3.10 -0.31 0.42
C LEU A 27 -2.39 0.96 -0.01
N THR A 28 -2.01 1.03 -1.29
CA THR A 28 -1.36 2.22 -1.83
C THR A 28 -2.31 3.42 -1.74
N ALA A 29 -3.59 3.25 -2.07
CA ALA A 29 -4.59 4.30 -1.92
C ALA A 29 -4.76 4.75 -0.46
N ALA A 30 -4.76 3.82 0.49
CA ALA A 30 -4.81 4.13 1.93
C ALA A 30 -3.57 4.91 2.40
N MET A 31 -2.38 4.55 1.91
CA MET A 31 -1.15 5.30 2.20
C MET A 31 -1.18 6.71 1.61
N VAL A 32 -1.61 6.86 0.34
CA VAL A 32 -1.71 8.17 -0.34
C VAL A 32 -2.73 9.09 0.33
N ALA A 33 -3.76 8.53 0.98
CA ALA A 33 -4.75 9.30 1.73
C ALA A 33 -4.19 9.92 3.03
N VAL A 34 -3.00 9.52 3.47
CA VAL A 34 -2.31 10.08 4.64
C VAL A 34 -1.27 11.09 4.16
N ALA A 35 -1.39 12.35 4.59
CA ALA A 35 -0.39 13.36 4.27
C ALA A 35 0.97 13.01 4.91
N SER A 36 2.04 13.18 4.14
CA SER A 36 3.43 12.92 4.56
C SER A 36 4.37 13.91 3.84
N GLU A 37 4.16 15.19 4.08
CA GLU A 37 5.08 16.21 3.57
C GLU A 37 6.46 16.04 4.21
N SER A 38 7.52 16.52 3.56
CA SER A 38 8.87 16.38 4.10
C SER A 38 8.97 17.01 5.48
N PHE A 39 9.48 16.24 6.46
CA PHE A 39 9.56 16.57 7.89
C PHE A 39 8.24 16.49 8.67
N ASP A 40 7.16 16.00 8.08
CA ASP A 40 5.86 15.77 8.73
C ASP A 40 5.32 14.35 8.42
N GLU A 41 6.21 13.36 8.34
CA GLU A 41 5.86 11.98 7.99
C GLU A 41 5.49 11.12 9.21
N ALA A 42 5.59 11.67 10.43
CA ALA A 42 5.43 10.93 11.69
C ALA A 42 4.11 10.15 11.76
N HIS A 43 3.00 10.74 11.31
CA HIS A 43 1.69 10.07 11.34
C HIS A 43 1.65 8.82 10.44
N LEU A 44 2.21 8.90 9.23
CA LEU A 44 2.30 7.76 8.33
C LEU A 44 3.23 6.68 8.89
N ALA A 45 4.37 7.08 9.46
CA ALA A 45 5.31 6.17 10.08
C ALA A 45 4.70 5.42 11.28
N ASP A 46 3.88 6.09 12.10
CA ASP A 46 3.17 5.47 13.23
C ASP A 46 2.17 4.40 12.77
N LEU A 47 1.42 4.67 11.70
CA LEU A 47 0.48 3.71 11.11
C LEU A 47 1.20 2.46 10.59
N ILE A 48 2.31 2.66 9.86
CA ILE A 48 3.09 1.55 9.32
C ILE A 48 3.75 0.74 10.44
N GLU A 49 4.33 1.40 11.44
CA GLU A 49 4.93 0.71 12.60
C GLU A 49 3.89 -0.13 13.35
N ALA A 50 2.71 0.42 13.62
CA ALA A 50 1.65 -0.28 14.34
C ALA A 50 1.23 -1.57 13.61
N GLU A 51 1.04 -1.51 12.30
CA GLU A 51 0.67 -2.65 11.47
C GLU A 51 1.79 -3.70 11.40
N LEU A 52 3.05 -3.28 11.22
CA LEU A 52 4.20 -4.19 11.16
C LEU A 52 4.46 -4.88 12.50
N ARG A 53 4.20 -4.21 13.63
CA ARG A 53 4.33 -4.80 14.97
C ARG A 53 3.30 -5.89 15.29
N LEU A 54 2.22 -6.01 14.51
CA LEU A 54 1.27 -7.13 14.61
C LEU A 54 1.83 -8.42 14.01
N LEU A 55 2.93 -8.35 13.27
CA LEU A 55 3.53 -9.49 12.59
C LEU A 55 4.64 -10.09 13.46
N ASP A 56 4.31 -11.14 14.22
CA ASP A 56 5.21 -11.80 15.20
C ASP A 56 6.56 -12.28 14.64
N HIS A 57 6.70 -12.39 13.32
CA HIS A 57 7.91 -12.83 12.64
C HIS A 57 8.85 -11.68 12.22
N LEU A 58 8.47 -10.43 12.52
CA LEU A 58 9.25 -9.23 12.22
C LEU A 58 9.85 -8.62 13.48
N ASP A 59 11.15 -8.30 13.42
CA ASP A 59 11.77 -7.36 14.34
C ASP A 59 11.63 -5.94 13.75
N VAL A 60 10.84 -5.10 14.43
CA VAL A 60 10.53 -3.73 13.99
C VAL A 60 11.29 -2.70 14.84
N ILE A 61 12.08 -1.86 14.18
CA ILE A 61 12.91 -0.81 14.77
C ILE A 61 12.48 0.55 14.21
N ARG A 62 12.35 1.55 15.10
CA ARG A 62 12.02 2.94 14.77
C ARG A 62 13.24 3.85 15.02
N VAL A 63 13.58 4.70 14.05
CA VAL A 63 14.65 5.72 14.16
C VAL A 63 14.16 7.03 13.53
N GLY A 64 13.70 7.98 14.36
CA GLY A 64 12.94 9.13 13.85
C GLY A 64 11.72 8.63 13.10
N ASP A 65 11.44 9.15 11.90
CA ASP A 65 10.32 8.69 11.05
C ASP A 65 10.67 7.52 10.12
N ASN A 66 11.83 6.89 10.34
CA ASN A 66 12.21 5.67 9.64
C ASN A 66 11.69 4.45 10.38
N VAL A 67 10.95 3.59 9.66
CA VAL A 67 10.50 2.27 10.14
C VAL A 67 11.27 1.19 9.40
N VAL A 68 12.00 0.35 10.13
CA VAL A 68 12.74 -0.79 9.56
C VAL A 68 12.15 -2.06 10.14
N ALA A 69 11.78 -3.01 9.27
CA ALA A 69 11.36 -4.34 9.67
C ALA A 69 12.28 -5.38 9.03
N ARG A 70 12.75 -6.32 9.83
CA ARG A 70 13.54 -7.46 9.34
C ARG A 70 12.91 -8.76 9.77
N THR A 71 13.15 -9.80 8.97
CA THR A 71 12.80 -11.18 9.31
C THR A 71 14.02 -11.89 9.90
N ASN A 72 13.77 -12.90 10.73
CA ASN A 72 14.81 -13.71 11.38
C ASN A 72 15.05 -15.06 10.69
N PHE A 73 15.14 -15.06 9.35
CA PHE A 73 15.28 -16.29 8.55
C PHE A 73 16.72 -16.83 8.40
N GLY A 74 17.67 -16.29 9.18
CA GLY A 74 18.99 -16.90 9.40
C GLY A 74 19.94 -16.94 8.20
N ARG A 75 19.71 -16.14 7.15
CA ARG A 75 20.59 -15.95 5.99
C ARG A 75 20.30 -14.65 5.27
#